data_AF-A0A659UUN6-F1
#
_entry.id   AF-A0A659UUN6-F1
#
_cell.length_a   1.000
_cell.length_b   1.000
_cell.length_c   1.000
_cell.angle_alpha   90.00
_cell.angle_beta   90.00
_cell.angle_gamma   90.00
#
_symmetry.space_group_name_H-M   'P 1'
#
loop_
_entity.id
_entity.type
_entity.pdbx_description
1 polymer ?
#
loop_
_entity_poly.entity_id
_entity_poly.type
_entity_poly.pdbx_seq_one_letter_code
_entity_poly.pdbx_strand_id
1 'polypeptide(L)'
;MGRCRRGVANCADCDYKRGNVRLKRPENWERNLAKGTKNTLRDSVYSALKAMIVTGQIPPGSRVTESDIAAKLNVSRTPVREAFNRLERDGLVTGRPRQGYAVTEFDINMFREAFDIRELLDGHATELAATAATDKDKARLRAMLAECERL
;
A
#
# COMPACT_ATOMS: atom_id res chain seq x y z
N MET A 1 15.02 -33.20 -5.89
CA MET A 1 15.80 -31.94 -5.91
C MET A 1 15.09 -30.94 -6.83
N GLY A 2 14.26 -30.07 -6.25
CA GLY A 2 13.38 -29.18 -7.02
C GLY A 2 14.09 -27.92 -7.49
N ARG A 3 14.11 -27.68 -8.81
CA ARG A 3 14.62 -26.45 -9.41
C ARG A 3 13.67 -25.27 -9.14
N CYS A 4 14.23 -24.16 -8.66
CA CYS A 4 13.55 -22.88 -8.54
C CYS A 4 13.15 -22.37 -9.93
N ARG A 5 11.88 -21.95 -10.14
CA ARG A 5 11.32 -21.49 -11.43
C ARG A 5 12.01 -20.24 -12.03
N ARG A 6 13.06 -19.69 -11.40
CA ARG A 6 13.73 -18.42 -11.77
C ARG A 6 15.22 -18.55 -12.12
N GLY A 7 15.72 -19.76 -12.40
CA GLY A 7 17.04 -19.92 -13.04
C GLY A 7 18.28 -19.66 -12.17
N VAL A 8 18.16 -19.52 -10.85
CA VAL A 8 19.34 -19.43 -9.95
C VAL A 8 19.85 -20.82 -9.57
N ALA A 9 21.16 -21.04 -9.75
CA ALA A 9 21.84 -22.32 -9.58
C ALA A 9 21.82 -22.86 -8.13
N ASN A 10 21.69 -21.99 -7.14
CA ASN A 10 21.64 -22.39 -5.74
C ASN A 10 20.69 -21.50 -4.92
N CYS A 11 19.99 -22.10 -3.97
CA CYS A 11 18.99 -21.44 -3.12
C CYS A 11 19.62 -20.49 -2.08
N ALA A 12 20.94 -20.52 -1.93
CA ALA A 12 21.73 -19.64 -1.06
C ALA A 12 22.10 -18.30 -1.74
N ASP A 13 22.11 -18.27 -3.09
CA ASP A 13 22.58 -17.12 -3.89
C ASP A 13 21.45 -16.19 -4.33
N CYS A 14 20.21 -16.47 -3.90
CA CYS A 14 19.09 -15.58 -4.14
C CYS A 14 19.16 -14.43 -3.13
N ASP A 15 19.51 -13.22 -3.59
CA ASP A 15 19.55 -11.99 -2.77
C ASP A 15 18.23 -11.70 -2.03
N TYR A 16 17.13 -12.31 -2.48
CA TYR A 16 15.85 -12.36 -1.78
C TYR A 16 15.90 -12.94 -0.35
N LYS A 17 16.86 -13.83 -0.05
CA LYS A 17 16.96 -14.51 1.25
C LYS A 17 17.60 -13.67 2.35
N ARG A 18 18.26 -12.55 2.03
CA ARG A 18 18.87 -11.67 3.05
C ARG A 18 17.93 -10.56 3.53
N GLY A 19 16.62 -10.77 3.37
CA GLY A 19 15.53 -9.80 3.54
C GLY A 19 15.45 -9.16 4.93
N ASN A 20 16.35 -8.22 5.19
CA ASN A 20 16.22 -7.22 6.24
C ASN A 20 16.26 -5.87 5.55
N VAL A 21 15.11 -5.40 5.05
CA VAL A 21 15.03 -4.03 4.52
C VAL A 21 15.35 -3.10 5.69
N ARG A 22 16.42 -2.32 5.56
CA ARG A 22 16.79 -1.31 6.57
C ARG A 22 15.81 -0.15 6.48
N LEU A 23 14.62 -0.32 7.05
CA LEU A 23 13.56 0.68 7.03
C LEU A 23 14.02 1.95 7.74
N LYS A 24 13.87 3.10 7.08
CA LYS A 24 13.93 4.41 7.76
C LYS A 24 12.61 4.62 8.52
N ARG A 25 12.67 5.26 9.69
CA ARG A 25 11.45 5.58 10.45
C ARG A 25 10.72 6.68 9.66
N PRO A 26 9.41 6.54 9.36
CA PRO A 26 8.69 7.57 8.63
C PRO A 26 8.63 8.86 9.47
N GLU A 27 8.99 9.99 8.87
CA GLU A 27 8.94 11.28 9.54
C GLU A 27 7.49 11.67 9.85
N ASN A 28 7.25 12.19 11.05
CA ASN A 28 5.97 12.76 11.47
C ASN A 28 4.74 11.83 11.36
N TRP A 29 4.91 10.49 11.33
CA TRP A 29 3.77 9.56 11.27
C TRP A 29 2.88 9.64 12.53
N GLU A 30 3.47 9.99 13.68
CA GLU A 30 2.77 10.27 14.94
C GLU A 30 1.81 11.47 14.82
N ARG A 31 2.06 12.40 13.90
CA ARG A 31 1.23 13.59 13.69
C ARG A 31 -0.19 13.21 13.24
N ASN A 32 -0.36 12.03 12.62
CA ASN A 32 -1.66 11.46 12.27
C ASN A 32 -2.41 10.86 13.47
N LEU A 33 -1.74 10.63 14.61
CA LEU A 33 -2.38 10.26 15.89
C LEU A 33 -3.13 11.46 16.50
N ALA A 34 -2.69 12.69 16.20
CA ALA A 34 -3.17 13.91 16.84
C ALA A 34 -4.16 14.75 16.01
N LYS A 35 -4.25 14.54 14.68
CA LYS A 35 -5.16 15.31 13.81
C LYS A 35 -6.42 14.51 13.42
N GLY A 36 -7.49 14.74 14.19
CA GLY A 36 -8.87 14.89 13.67
C GLY A 36 -9.64 13.64 13.20
N THR A 37 -10.63 13.25 14.01
CA THR A 37 -11.72 12.27 13.75
C THR A 37 -11.37 10.80 14.02
N LYS A 38 -11.45 10.38 15.30
CA LYS A 38 -11.37 8.96 15.76
C LYS A 38 -10.27 8.12 15.09
N ASN A 39 -9.08 8.66 14.86
CA ASN A 39 -8.00 7.89 14.26
C ASN A 39 -7.39 7.00 15.36
N THR A 40 -7.76 5.72 15.39
CA THR A 40 -7.22 4.78 16.39
C THR A 40 -5.73 4.57 16.13
N LEU A 41 -4.98 4.11 17.15
CA LEU A 41 -3.57 3.75 16.98
C LEU A 41 -3.37 2.76 15.82
N ARG A 42 -4.30 1.82 15.65
CA ARG A 42 -4.36 0.89 14.53
C ARG A 42 -4.44 1.59 13.18
N ASP A 43 -5.33 2.57 13.03
CA ASP A 43 -5.54 3.28 11.76
C ASP A 43 -4.31 4.14 11.39
N SER A 44 -3.64 4.69 12.39
CA SER A 44 -2.38 5.42 12.20
C SER A 44 -1.23 4.51 11.77
N VAL A 45 -1.10 3.33 12.40
CA VAL A 45 -0.10 2.31 12.01
C VAL A 45 -0.36 1.79 10.60
N TYR A 46 -1.62 1.51 10.24
CA TYR A 46 -1.99 1.14 8.88
C TYR A 46 -1.60 2.22 7.87
N SER A 47 -1.95 3.48 8.14
CA SER A 47 -1.66 4.59 7.22
C SER A 47 -0.17 4.79 7.03
N ALA A 48 0.63 4.68 8.10
CA ALA A 48 2.08 4.76 8.03
C ALA A 48 2.68 3.61 7.21
N LEU A 49 2.25 2.37 7.45
CA LEU A 49 2.72 1.21 6.69
C LEU A 49 2.34 1.30 5.21
N LYS A 50 1.10 1.68 4.91
CA LYS A 50 0.63 1.89 3.54
C LYS A 50 1.48 2.92 2.83
N ALA A 51 1.75 4.06 3.47
CA ALA A 51 2.60 5.09 2.90
C ALA A 51 4.01 4.56 2.59
N MET A 52 4.63 3.82 3.52
CA MET A 52 5.95 3.23 3.31
C MET A 52 5.98 2.21 2.16
N ILE A 53 4.92 1.42 1.98
CA ILE A 53 4.79 0.48 0.86
C ILE A 53 4.62 1.24 -0.47
N VAL A 54 3.65 2.16 -0.53
CA VAL A 54 3.30 2.89 -1.76
C VAL A 54 4.43 3.80 -2.24
N THR A 55 5.19 4.39 -1.31
CA THR A 55 6.36 5.22 -1.64
C THR A 55 7.63 4.41 -1.93
N GLY A 56 7.57 3.08 -1.82
CA GLY A 56 8.71 2.19 -2.05
C GLY A 56 9.77 2.18 -0.93
N GLN A 57 9.52 2.82 0.21
CA GLN A 57 10.39 2.70 1.40
C GLN A 57 10.46 1.26 1.91
N ILE A 58 9.37 0.50 1.75
CA ILE A 58 9.35 -0.96 1.82
C ILE A 58 9.18 -1.46 0.37
N PRO A 59 10.24 -1.93 -0.29
CA PRO A 59 10.18 -2.32 -1.70
C PRO A 59 9.21 -3.49 -1.96
N PRO A 60 8.63 -3.60 -3.17
CA PRO A 60 7.89 -4.78 -3.60
C PRO A 60 8.68 -6.07 -3.42
N GLY A 61 7.99 -7.16 -3.05
CA GLY A 61 8.59 -8.47 -2.79
C GLY A 61 9.31 -8.58 -1.44
N SER A 62 9.67 -7.46 -0.81
CA SER A 62 10.39 -7.48 0.46
C SER A 62 9.58 -8.08 1.59
N ARG A 63 10.28 -8.64 2.57
CA ARG A 63 9.69 -9.31 3.73
C ARG A 63 9.72 -8.40 4.94
N VAL A 64 8.64 -8.39 5.70
CA VAL A 64 8.47 -7.61 6.93
C VAL A 64 7.76 -8.45 7.99
N THR A 65 8.20 -8.34 9.24
CA THR A 65 7.56 -9.01 10.37
C THR A 65 6.84 -8.01 11.28
N GLU A 66 5.82 -8.49 12.02
CA GLU A 66 5.13 -7.69 13.03
C GLU A 66 6.10 -7.11 14.07
N SER A 67 7.12 -7.90 14.43
CA SER A 67 8.11 -7.53 15.44
C SER A 67 8.97 -6.35 14.99
N ASP A 68 9.44 -6.38 13.74
CA ASP A 68 10.31 -5.34 13.20
C ASP A 68 9.57 -4.01 13.12
N ILE A 69 8.32 -4.05 12.64
CA ILE A 69 7.48 -2.86 12.56
C ILE A 69 7.09 -2.35 13.94
N ALA A 70 6.73 -3.22 14.88
CA ALA A 70 6.40 -2.85 16.26
C ALA A 70 7.57 -2.12 16.94
N ALA A 71 8.79 -2.65 16.80
CA ALA A 71 9.99 -2.01 17.31
C ALA A 71 10.28 -0.67 16.61
N LYS A 72 10.10 -0.61 15.28
CA LYS A 72 10.39 0.60 14.49
C LYS A 72 9.44 1.77 14.79
N LEU A 73 8.16 1.46 14.97
CA LEU A 73 7.12 2.43 15.26
C LEU A 73 6.96 2.66 16.77
N ASN A 74 7.65 1.90 17.63
CA ASN A 74 7.55 1.95 19.09
C ASN A 74 6.10 1.74 19.58
N VAL A 75 5.47 0.69 19.08
CA VAL A 75 4.09 0.29 19.42
C VAL A 75 4.03 -1.20 19.75
N SER A 76 2.94 -1.66 20.36
CA SER A 76 2.73 -3.09 20.59
C SER A 76 2.45 -3.85 19.29
N ARG A 77 2.57 -5.18 19.32
CA ARG A 77 2.36 -6.03 18.14
C ARG A 77 0.89 -6.09 17.70
N THR A 78 -0.07 -5.92 18.61
CA THR A 78 -1.51 -6.01 18.30
C THR A 78 -1.97 -5.03 17.21
N PRO A 79 -1.76 -3.70 17.33
CA PRO A 79 -2.15 -2.75 16.29
C PRO A 79 -1.37 -2.97 14.98
N VAL A 80 -0.15 -3.49 15.04
CA VAL A 80 0.66 -3.83 13.86
C VAL A 80 0.08 -5.03 13.12
N ARG A 81 -0.30 -6.09 13.85
CA ARG A 81 -0.97 -7.26 13.28
C ARG A 81 -2.28 -6.87 12.60
N GLU A 82 -3.10 -6.07 13.27
CA GLU A 82 -4.36 -5.60 12.71
C GLU A 82 -4.15 -4.74 11.46
N ALA A 83 -3.12 -3.90 11.45
CA ALA A 83 -2.74 -3.14 10.27
C ALA A 83 -2.30 -4.05 9.11
N PHE A 84 -1.47 -5.08 9.38
CA PHE A 84 -1.09 -6.05 8.35
C PHE A 84 -2.27 -6.87 7.83
N ASN A 85 -3.18 -7.31 8.70
CA ASN A 85 -4.41 -8.00 8.26
C ASN A 85 -5.24 -7.11 7.32
N ARG A 86 -5.28 -5.80 7.59
CA ARG A 86 -5.96 -4.84 6.70
C ARG A 86 -5.20 -4.63 5.39
N LEU A 87 -3.87 -4.48 5.43
CA LEU A 87 -3.03 -4.36 4.23
C LEU A 87 -3.13 -5.61 3.35
N GLU A 88 -3.27 -6.79 3.94
CA GLU A 88 -3.45 -8.04 3.21
C GLU A 88 -4.82 -8.08 2.51
N ARG A 89 -5.89 -7.65 3.20
CA ARG A 89 -7.21 -7.47 2.57
C ARG A 89 -7.19 -6.46 1.43
N ASP A 90 -6.40 -5.40 1.56
CA ASP A 90 -6.21 -4.39 0.52
C ASP A 90 -5.26 -4.85 -0.60
N GLY A 91 -4.70 -6.08 -0.51
CA GLY A 91 -3.80 -6.65 -1.52
C GLY A 91 -2.40 -6.04 -1.56
N LEU A 92 -2.00 -5.26 -0.55
CA LEU A 92 -0.68 -4.60 -0.50
C LEU A 92 0.42 -5.50 0.06
N VAL A 93 0.03 -6.53 0.81
CA VAL A 93 0.94 -7.57 1.31
C VAL A 93 0.28 -8.94 1.19
N THR A 94 1.08 -9.99 1.26
CA THR A 94 0.62 -11.38 1.38
C THR A 94 1.24 -12.02 2.61
N GLY A 95 0.41 -12.57 3.50
CA GLY A 95 0.84 -13.33 4.65
C GLY A 95 1.56 -14.62 4.24
N ARG A 96 2.70 -14.91 4.87
CA ARG A 96 3.46 -16.15 4.68
C ARG A 96 3.58 -16.90 6.01
N PRO A 97 3.13 -18.15 6.08
CA PRO A 97 3.21 -18.94 7.31
C PRO A 97 4.63 -18.95 7.87
N ARG A 98 4.77 -18.57 9.16
CA ARG A 98 6.05 -18.51 9.90
C ARG A 98 7.11 -17.55 9.34
N GLN A 99 6.78 -16.72 8.34
CA GLN A 99 7.73 -15.86 7.64
C GLN A 99 7.33 -14.37 7.66
N GLY A 100 6.20 -14.02 8.28
CA GLY A 100 5.68 -12.66 8.30
C GLY A 100 4.88 -12.32 7.04
N TYR A 101 5.05 -11.13 6.51
CA TYR A 101 4.35 -10.62 5.33
C TYR A 101 5.35 -10.31 4.23
N ALA A 102 4.97 -10.54 2.98
CA ALA A 102 5.69 -10.09 1.80
C ALA A 102 4.92 -8.95 1.13
N VAL A 103 5.58 -7.86 0.77
CA VAL A 103 4.95 -6.78 0.00
C VAL A 103 4.61 -7.29 -1.40
N THR A 104 3.39 -7.02 -1.85
CA THR A 104 2.91 -7.45 -3.16
C THR A 104 3.78 -6.88 -4.27
N GLU A 105 4.17 -7.74 -5.22
CA GLU A 105 4.84 -7.34 -6.46
C GLU A 105 3.76 -7.02 -7.49
N PHE A 106 3.81 -5.81 -8.07
CA PHE A 106 2.93 -5.42 -9.16
C PHE A 106 3.66 -5.64 -10.48
N ASP A 107 3.05 -6.41 -11.39
CA ASP A 107 3.47 -6.51 -12.78
C ASP A 107 2.65 -5.54 -13.65
N ILE A 108 3.24 -5.09 -14.76
CA ILE A 108 2.59 -4.21 -15.73
C ILE A 108 1.30 -4.79 -16.29
N ASN A 109 1.17 -6.12 -16.35
CA ASN A 109 -0.07 -6.78 -16.77
C ASN A 109 -1.20 -6.57 -15.77
N MET A 110 -0.92 -6.56 -14.46
CA MET A 110 -1.94 -6.25 -13.44
C MET A 110 -2.46 -4.82 -13.59
N PHE A 111 -1.57 -3.88 -13.95
CA PHE A 111 -1.99 -2.50 -14.25
C PHE A 111 -2.89 -2.45 -15.47
N ARG A 112 -2.53 -3.14 -16.56
CA ARG A 112 -3.36 -3.21 -17.77
C ARG A 112 -4.75 -3.75 -17.46
N GLU A 113 -4.85 -4.89 -16.78
CA GLU A 113 -6.13 -5.48 -16.38
C GLU A 113 -6.98 -4.50 -15.55
N ALA A 114 -6.36 -3.77 -14.62
CA ALA A 114 -7.06 -2.76 -13.83
C ALA A 114 -7.54 -1.57 -14.67
N PHE A 115 -6.76 -1.13 -15.66
CA PHE A 115 -7.16 -0.07 -16.59
C PHE A 115 -8.27 -0.52 -17.55
N ASP A 116 -8.23 -1.76 -18.03
CA ASP A 116 -9.28 -2.32 -18.89
C ASP A 116 -10.62 -2.34 -18.16
N ILE A 117 -10.62 -2.75 -16.88
CA ILE A 117 -11.83 -2.70 -16.03
C ILE A 117 -12.30 -1.25 -15.84
N ARG A 118 -11.38 -0.32 -15.58
CA ARG A 118 -11.74 1.10 -15.40
C ARG A 118 -12.27 1.72 -16.67
N GLU A 119 -11.73 1.41 -17.84
CA GLU A 119 -12.24 1.91 -19.12
C GLU A 119 -13.72 1.54 -19.32
N LEU A 120 -14.08 0.30 -18.99
CA LEU A 120 -15.48 -0.17 -19.07
C LEU A 120 -16.41 0.53 -18.07
N LEU A 121 -15.91 0.91 -16.89
CA LEU A 121 -16.72 1.48 -15.81
C LEU A 121 -16.77 3.01 -15.84
N ASP A 122 -15.64 3.65 -16.08
CA ASP A 122 -15.44 5.10 -15.96
C ASP A 122 -16.29 5.85 -16.99
N GLY A 123 -16.48 5.30 -18.20
CA GLY A 123 -17.36 5.88 -19.22
C GLY A 123 -18.81 6.02 -18.72
N HIS A 124 -19.40 4.93 -18.24
CA HIS A 124 -20.77 4.93 -17.74
C HIS A 124 -20.92 5.73 -16.44
N ALA A 125 -19.94 5.63 -15.52
CA ALA A 125 -19.94 6.42 -14.31
C ALA A 125 -19.86 7.93 -14.61
N THR A 126 -19.07 8.33 -15.61
CA THR A 126 -18.95 9.72 -16.06
C THR A 126 -20.25 10.23 -16.68
N GLU A 127 -20.91 9.42 -17.52
CA GLU A 127 -22.22 9.75 -18.10
C GLU A 127 -23.27 10.03 -17.01
N LEU A 128 -23.39 9.12 -16.03
CA LEU A 128 -24.31 9.27 -14.89
C LEU A 128 -23.98 10.52 -14.07
N ALA A 129 -22.70 10.73 -13.77
CA ALA A 129 -22.24 11.89 -13.02
C ALA A 129 -22.51 13.21 -13.77
N ALA A 130 -22.24 13.27 -15.07
CA ALA A 130 -22.48 14.45 -15.90
C ALA A 130 -23.97 14.79 -16.00
N THR A 131 -24.82 13.78 -16.14
CA THR A 131 -26.28 13.94 -16.24
C THR A 131 -26.89 14.42 -14.92
N ALA A 132 -26.35 13.95 -13.78
CA ALA A 132 -26.82 14.33 -12.44
C ALA A 132 -26.12 15.56 -11.86
N ALA A 133 -25.14 16.14 -12.54
CA ALA A 133 -24.25 17.16 -11.98
C ALA A 133 -24.98 18.47 -11.64
N THR A 134 -24.86 18.89 -10.38
CA THR A 134 -25.31 20.22 -9.94
C THR A 134 -24.25 21.28 -10.25
N ASP A 135 -24.61 22.56 -10.17
CA ASP A 135 -23.63 23.64 -10.34
C ASP A 135 -22.55 23.66 -9.26
N LYS A 136 -22.88 23.17 -8.06
CA LYS A 136 -21.91 22.96 -6.97
C LYS A 136 -20.88 21.90 -7.33
N ASP A 137 -21.30 20.80 -7.96
CA ASP A 137 -20.39 19.74 -8.40
C ASP A 137 -19.47 20.24 -9.51
N LYS A 138 -20.02 20.98 -10.49
CA LYS A 138 -19.24 21.60 -11.57
C LYS A 138 -18.21 22.60 -11.03
N ALA A 139 -18.60 23.44 -10.07
CA ALA A 139 -17.67 24.37 -9.42
C ALA A 139 -16.55 23.65 -8.68
N ARG A 140 -16.88 22.57 -7.95
CA ARG A 140 -15.89 21.72 -7.28
C ARG A 140 -14.92 21.06 -8.26
N LEU A 141 -15.42 20.52 -9.38
CA LEU A 141 -14.58 19.91 -10.40
C LEU A 141 -13.60 20.93 -11.01
N ARG A 142 -14.07 22.14 -11.33
CA ARG A 142 -13.20 23.22 -11.83
C ARG A 142 -12.12 23.62 -10.82
N ALA A 143 -12.46 23.67 -9.54
CA ALA A 143 -11.48 23.95 -8.49
C ALA A 143 -10.40 22.86 -8.39
N MET A 144 -10.77 21.58 -8.55
CA MET A 144 -9.82 20.47 -8.58
C MET A 144 -8.90 20.52 -9.81
N LEU A 145 -9.45 20.83 -10.99
CA LEU A 145 -8.67 21.01 -12.23
C LEU A 145 -7.63 22.13 -12.08
N ALA A 146 -8.06 23.28 -11.55
CA ALA A 146 -7.17 24.43 -11.34
C ALA A 146 -6.04 24.15 -10.33
N GLU A 147 -6.21 23.18 -9.43
CA GLU A 147 -5.14 22.72 -8.52
C GLU A 147 -4.16 21.79 -9.25
N CYS A 148 -4.66 20.85 -10.06
CA CYS A 148 -3.82 19.96 -10.85
C CYS A 148 -2.93 20.72 -11.85
N GLU A 149 -3.44 21.79 -12.46
CA GLU A 149 -2.69 22.62 -13.42
C GLU A 149 -1.52 23.39 -12.79
N ARG A 150 -1.41 23.41 -11.45
CA ARG A 150 -0.31 24.06 -10.72
C ARG A 150 0.85 23.13 -10.39
N LEU A 151 0.69 21.82 -10.57
CA LEU A 151 1.70 20.79 -10.31
C LEU A 151 2.59 20.56 -11.53
#